data_AF-D8GKS6-F1
#
_entry.id   AF-D8GKS6-F1
#
_cell.length_a   1.000
_cell.length_b   1.000
_cell.length_c   1.000
_cell.angle_alpha   90.00
_cell.angle_beta   90.00
_cell.angle_gamma   90.00
#
_symmetry.space_group_name_H-M   'P 1'
#
loop_
_entity.id
_entity.type
_entity.pdbx_description
1 polymer ?
#
loop_
_entity_poly.entity_id
_entity_poly.type
_entity_poly.pdbx_seq_one_letter_code
_entity_poly.pdbx_strand_id
1 'polypeptide(L)' 'MTIRDIMKYIESEYLVINDTPCEICGGEYLAENSNVSIVDGIPYDICNCVCSECGHEKTFQFCAPFVEDEDLSKIKNILN' A
#
# COMPACT_ATOMS: atom_id res chain seq x y z
N MET A 1 -13.58 9.03 10.93
CA MET A 1 -13.02 9.31 9.59
C MET A 1 -14.06 8.91 8.54
N THR A 2 -14.17 9.59 7.39
CA THR A 2 -15.11 9.15 6.34
C THR A 2 -14.41 8.21 5.36
N ILE A 3 -15.16 7.36 4.66
CA ILE A 3 -14.62 6.48 3.60
C ILE A 3 -13.82 7.28 2.55
N ARG A 4 -14.19 8.55 2.31
CA ARG A 4 -13.49 9.43 1.36
C ARG A 4 -12.08 9.79 1.81
N ASP A 5 -11.87 9.90 3.12
CA ASP A 5 -10.55 10.23 3.66
C ASP A 5 -9.62 9.01 3.60
N ILE A 6 -10.16 7.82 3.80
CA ILE A 6 -9.44 6.54 3.62
C ILE A 6 -9.06 6.33 2.16
N MET A 7 -9.99 6.58 1.21
CA MET A 7 -9.70 6.47 -0.23
C MET A 7 -8.59 7.43 -0.67
N LYS A 8 -8.59 8.66 -0.18
CA LYS A 8 -7.49 9.61 -0.45
C LYS A 8 -6.14 9.12 0.05
N TYR A 9 -6.13 8.41 1.18
CA TYR A 9 -4.91 7.83 1.72
C TYR A 9 -4.35 6.76 0.79
N ILE A 10 -5.21 5.81 0.41
CA ILE A 10 -4.87 4.74 -0.54
C ILE A 10 -4.40 5.35 -1.86
N GLU A 11 -5.14 6.31 -2.43
CA GLU A 11 -4.74 7.00 -3.66
C GLU A 11 -3.35 7.63 -3.54
N SER A 12 -3.02 8.23 -2.40
CA SER A 12 -1.70 8.84 -2.18
C SER A 12 -0.56 7.82 -2.13
N GLU A 13 -0.81 6.62 -1.61
CA GLU A 13 0.18 5.53 -1.57
C GLU A 13 0.47 4.99 -2.97
N TYR A 14 -0.59 4.73 -3.76
CA TYR A 14 -0.46 4.31 -5.15
C TYR A 14 0.22 5.37 -6.02
N LEU A 15 -0.01 6.67 -5.76
CA LEU A 15 0.72 7.75 -6.43
C LEU A 15 2.23 7.65 -6.18
N VAL A 16 2.65 7.39 -4.94
CA VAL A 16 4.08 7.22 -4.62
C VAL A 16 4.67 5.98 -5.29
N ILE A 17 3.94 4.86 -5.29
CA ILE A 17 4.39 3.63 -5.96
C ILE A 17 4.58 3.87 -7.46
N ASN A 18 3.58 4.47 -8.11
CA ASN A 18 3.60 4.71 -9.56
C ASN A 18 4.62 5.77 -9.98
N ASP A 19 4.91 6.75 -9.12
CA ASP A 19 5.94 7.77 -9.37
C ASP A 19 7.37 7.24 -9.09
N THR A 20 7.48 6.06 -8.45
CA THR A 20 8.77 5.42 -8.18
C THR A 20 9.15 4.49 -9.33
N PRO A 21 10.13 4.84 -10.18
CA PRO A 21 10.60 3.93 -11.22
C PRO A 21 11.38 2.76 -10.61
N CYS A 22 11.41 1.66 -11.35
CA CYS A 22 12.20 0.48 -10.99
C CYS A 22 13.67 0.84 -10.86
N GLU A 23 14.27 0.51 -9.72
CA GLU A 23 15.67 0.78 -9.46
C GLU A 23 16.64 -0.02 -10.34
N ILE A 24 16.13 -1.07 -11.02
CA ILE A 24 16.92 -1.94 -11.90
C ILE A 24 16.77 -1.52 -13.37
N CYS A 25 15.55 -1.40 -13.88
CA CYS A 25 15.30 -1.13 -15.31
C CYS A 25 14.68 0.23 -15.61
N GLY A 26 14.25 0.99 -14.60
CA GLY A 26 13.53 2.25 -14.76
C GLY A 26 12.05 2.11 -15.14
N GLY A 27 11.53 0.89 -15.28
CA GLY A 27 10.13 0.61 -15.59
C GLY A 27 9.18 0.86 -14.40
N GLU A 28 7.92 0.47 -14.54
CA GLU A 28 6.88 0.74 -13.53
C GLU A 28 6.72 -0.43 -12.54
N TYR A 29 6.47 -0.12 -11.27
CA TYR A 29 6.07 -1.10 -10.27
C TYR A 29 4.55 -1.27 -10.25
N LEU A 30 4.09 -2.52 -10.22
CA LEU A 30 2.69 -2.87 -10.01
C LEU A 30 2.50 -3.39 -8.59
N ALA A 31 1.54 -2.84 -7.85
CA ALA A 31 1.19 -3.37 -6.54
C ALA A 31 0.41 -4.69 -6.70
N GLU A 32 0.95 -5.79 -6.16
CA GLU A 32 0.29 -7.09 -6.20
C GLU A 32 -0.53 -7.35 -4.94
N ASN A 33 0.03 -7.03 -3.77
CA ASN A 33 -0.61 -7.30 -2.49
C ASN A 33 -0.31 -6.17 -1.50
N SER A 34 -1.34 -5.67 -0.83
CA SER A 34 -1.20 -4.78 0.33
C SER A 34 -1.62 -5.50 1.62
N ASN A 35 -0.85 -5.31 2.69
CA ASN A 35 -1.14 -5.87 3.99
C ASN A 35 -0.81 -4.86 5.08
N VAL A 36 -1.73 -4.68 6.02
CA VAL A 36 -1.46 -3.86 7.19
C VAL A 36 -0.68 -4.66 8.23
N SER A 37 0.44 -4.12 8.70
CA SER A 37 1.29 -4.68 9.76
C SER A 37 1.49 -3.66 10.87
N ILE A 38 1.55 -4.11 12.12
CA ILE A 38 1.78 -3.23 13.27
C ILE A 38 3.24 -3.37 13.69
N VAL A 39 4.01 -2.29 13.57
CA VAL A 39 5.42 -2.21 13.97
C VAL A 39 5.54 -1.20 15.11
N ASP A 40 6.04 -1.65 16.26
CA ASP A 40 6.18 -0.83 17.49
C ASP A 40 4.87 -0.14 17.93
N GLY A 41 3.73 -0.80 17.70
CA GLY A 41 2.40 -0.26 18.04
C GLY A 41 1.84 0.76 17.04
N ILE A 42 2.54 0.99 15.93
CA ILE A 42 2.10 1.85 14.84
C ILE A 42 1.68 0.97 13.65
N PRO A 43 0.45 1.13 13.11
CA PRO A 43 0.04 0.42 11.90
C PRO A 43 0.78 0.98 10.69
N TYR A 44 1.18 0.10 9.78
CA TYR A 44 1.76 0.41 8.48
C TYR A 44 1.03 -0.38 7.41
N ASP A 45 0.77 0.24 6.26
CA ASP A 45 0.40 -0.48 5.05
C ASP A 45 1.66 -0.91 4.29
N ILE A 46 1.78 -2.21 4.07
CA ILE A 46 2.91 -2.86 3.43
C ILE A 46 2.46 -3.33 2.05
N CYS A 47 2.89 -2.60 1.03
CA CYS A 47 2.57 -2.88 -0.37
C CYS A 47 3.75 -3.60 -1.02
N ASN A 48 3.53 -4.86 -1.39
CA ASN A 48 4.48 -5.61 -2.19
C ASN A 48 4.21 -5.34 -3.67
N CYS A 49 5.22 -4.81 -4.34
CA CYS A 49 5.14 -4.43 -5.74
C CYS A 49 6.17 -5.18 -6.56
N VAL A 50 5.81 -5.49 -7.80
CA VAL A 50 6.67 -6.18 -8.76
C VAL A 50 6.78 -5.34 -10.01
N CYS A 51 8.00 -5.15 -10.51
CA CYS A 51 8.20 -4.42 -11.75
C CYS A 51 7.60 -5.20 -12.93
N SER A 52 6.74 -4.54 -13.70
CA SER A 52 6.05 -5.15 -14.85
C SER A 52 7.00 -5.56 -15.98
N GLU A 53 8.19 -4.96 -16.06
CA GLU A 53 9.14 -5.22 -17.15
C GLU A 53 10.21 -6.23 -16.78
N CYS A 54 10.82 -6.11 -15.60
CA CYS A 54 11.96 -6.93 -15.20
C CYS A 54 11.67 -7.94 -14.09
N GLY A 55 10.49 -7.88 -13.46
CA GLY A 55 10.10 -8.76 -12.36
C GLY A 55 10.80 -8.46 -11.03
N HIS A 56 11.51 -7.33 -10.91
CA HIS A 56 12.13 -6.94 -9.65
C HIS A 56 11.07 -6.61 -8.59
N GLU A 57 11.22 -7.20 -7.41
CA GLU A 57 10.30 -7.01 -6.30
C GLU A 57 10.76 -5.84 -5.42
N LYS A 58 9.81 -5.03 -4.97
CA LYS A 58 10.04 -3.93 -4.04
C LYS A 58 8.86 -3.81 -3.08
N THR A 59 9.17 -3.68 -1.80
CA THR A 59 8.15 -3.44 -0.77
C THR A 59 8.15 -1.97 -0.39
N PHE A 60 6.97 -1.35 -0.47
CA PHE A 60 6.71 -0.01 0.04
C PHE A 60 6.02 -0.11 1.39
N GLN A 61 6.42 0.75 2.32
CA GLN A 61 5.83 0.86 3.65
C GLN A 61 5.29 2.26 3.86
N PHE A 62 4.00 2.36 4.15
CA PHE A 62 3.32 3.62 4.42
C PHE A 62 2.81 3.58 5.85
N CYS A 63 3.07 4.63 6.63
CA CYS A 63 2.50 4.73 7.96
C CYS A 63 0.99 4.75 7.81
N ALA A 64 0.24 3.94 8.55
CA ALA A 64 -1.22 3.90 8.49
C ALA A 64 -1.80 4.22 9.88
N PRO A 65 -1.51 5.41 10.45
CA PRO A 65 -1.77 5.70 11.87
C PRO A 65 -3.26 5.83 12.22
N PHE A 66 -4.13 5.64 11.23
CA PHE A 66 -5.58 5.75 11.34
C PHE A 66 -6.30 4.42 11.28
N VAL A 67 -5.58 3.32 11.05
CA VAL A 67 -6.14 1.98 11.07
C VAL A 67 -6.27 1.55 12.53
N GLU A 68 -7.43 1.83 13.12
CA GLU A 68 -7.85 1.26 14.40
C GLU A 68 -8.28 -0.21 14.15
N ASP A 69 -7.95 -1.12 15.09
CA ASP A 69 -8.16 -2.58 14.98
C ASP A 69 -9.55 -3.01 14.48
N GLU A 70 -10.61 -2.21 14.70
CA GLU A 70 -11.98 -2.51 14.28
C GLU A 70 -12.26 -2.33 12.77
N ASP A 71 -11.60 -1.41 12.07
CA ASP A 71 -11.94 -1.08 10.68
C ASP A 71 -11.26 -1.99 9.63
N LEU A 72 -10.20 -2.72 10.01
CA LEU A 72 -9.56 -3.76 9.19
C LEU A 72 -10.54 -4.85 8.74
N SER A 73 -11.48 -5.21 9.62
CA SER A 73 -12.51 -6.21 9.35
C SER A 73 -13.52 -5.75 8.29
N LYS A 74 -13.76 -4.44 8.17
CA LYS A 74 -14.71 -3.88 7.19
C LYS A 74 -14.06 -3.68 5.83
N ILE A 75 -12.79 -3.27 5.78
CA ILE A 75 -12.08 -3.04 4.50
C ILE A 75 -11.87 -4.36 3.75
N LYS A 76 -11.48 -5.45 4.44
CA LYS A 76 -11.36 -6.79 3.84
C LYS A 76 -12.67 -7.31 3.21
N ASN A 77 -13.82 -6.86 3.73
CA ASN A 77 -15.13 -7.24 3.21
C ASN A 77 -15.62 -6.35 2.05
N ILE A 78 -15.00 -5.19 1.82
CA ILE A 78 -15.34 -4.30 0.68
C ILE A 78 -14.54 -4.67 -0.58
N LEU A 79 -13.40 -5.36 -0.42
CA LEU A 79 -12.53 -5.80 -1.51
C LEU A 79 -12.77 -7.27 -1.94
N ASN A 80 -13.87 -7.91 -1.49
CA ASN A 80 -14.32 -9.23 -1.98
C ASN A 80 -15.52 -9.10 -2.92
#